data_AF-A0A2D6E3B5-F1
#
_entry.id   AF-A0A2D6E3B5-F1
#
_cell.length_a   1.000
_cell.length_b   1.000
_cell.length_c   1.000
_cell.angle_alpha   90.00
_cell.angle_beta   90.00
_cell.angle_gamma   90.00
#
_symmetry.space_group_name_H-M   'P 1'
#
loop_
_entity.id
_entity.type
_entity.pdbx_description
1 polymer ?
#
loop_
_entity_poly.entity_id
_entity_poly.type
_entity_poly.pdbx_seq_one_letter_code
_entity_poly.pdbx_strand_id
1 'polypeptide(L)'
;MFERRDYSDPLYKNWRAKVYKRDGRVCQLCRSKKRVEAHHIKTWSRFPQLRFDINNGVTLCRICHKKVTNNEEHWESLFIKLVARNNGKKKK
;
A
#
# COMPACT_ATOMS: atom_id res chain seq x y z
N MET A 1 -2.78 -15.62 17.90
CA MET A 1 -4.03 -15.14 17.27
C MET A 1 -3.68 -14.15 16.19
N PHE A 2 -3.96 -14.44 14.91
CA PHE A 2 -3.78 -13.45 13.85
C PHE A 2 -5.04 -12.58 13.82
N GLU A 3 -4.94 -11.36 14.33
CA GLU A 3 -6.06 -10.41 14.33
C GLU A 3 -6.54 -10.18 12.89
N ARG A 4 -7.80 -10.54 12.64
CA ARG A 4 -8.44 -10.31 11.35
C ARG A 4 -8.49 -8.82 11.07
N ARG A 5 -8.22 -8.46 9.82
CA ARG A 5 -8.22 -7.06 9.36
C ARG A 5 -9.67 -6.54 9.35
N ASP A 6 -9.97 -5.57 10.22
CA ASP A 6 -11.25 -4.87 10.20
C ASP A 6 -11.20 -3.70 9.21
N TYR A 7 -11.96 -3.81 8.13
CA TYR A 7 -12.05 -2.77 7.10
C TYR A 7 -12.96 -1.60 7.51
N SER A 8 -13.75 -1.76 8.56
CA SER A 8 -14.62 -0.73 9.12
C SER A 8 -13.87 0.22 10.07
N ASP A 9 -12.71 -0.23 10.56
CA ASP A 9 -11.83 0.51 11.47
C ASP A 9 -11.47 1.91 10.92
N PRO A 10 -11.67 2.98 11.72
CA PRO A 10 -11.35 4.36 11.31
C PRO A 10 -9.87 4.57 10.98
N LEU A 11 -8.94 3.93 11.69
CA LEU A 11 -7.50 4.00 11.42
C LEU A 11 -7.19 3.34 10.08
N TYR A 12 -7.83 2.20 9.77
CA TYR A 12 -7.66 1.55 8.46
C TYR A 12 -8.15 2.45 7.32
N LYS A 13 -9.34 3.05 7.47
CA LYS A 13 -9.89 4.00 6.49
C LYS A 13 -8.97 5.20 6.29
N ASN A 14 -8.46 5.78 7.38
CA ASN A 14 -7.55 6.92 7.34
C ASN A 14 -6.21 6.57 6.67
N TRP A 15 -5.61 5.45 7.05
CA TRP A 15 -4.39 4.93 6.44
C TRP A 15 -4.57 4.75 4.93
N ARG A 16 -5.64 4.06 4.51
CA ARG A 16 -5.97 3.84 3.10
C ARG A 16 -6.13 5.15 2.34
N ALA A 17 -6.82 6.13 2.93
CA ALA A 17 -7.00 7.45 2.33
C ALA A 17 -5.67 8.19 2.15
N LYS A 18 -4.75 8.13 3.14
CA LYS A 18 -3.43 8.74 3.06
C LYS A 18 -2.54 8.09 2.00
N VAL A 19 -2.55 6.76 1.90
CA VAL A 19 -1.83 6.01 0.84
C VAL A 19 -2.33 6.44 -0.55
N TYR A 20 -3.64 6.46 -0.74
CA TYR A 20 -4.25 6.92 -1.99
C TYR A 20 -3.93 8.38 -2.31
N LYS A 21 -3.92 9.27 -1.32
CA LYS A 21 -3.57 10.68 -1.51
C LYS A 21 -2.12 10.82 -1.99
N ARG A 22 -1.17 10.12 -1.36
CA ARG A 22 0.25 10.12 -1.77
C ARG A 22 0.44 9.62 -3.20
N ASP A 23 -0.25 8.54 -3.54
CA ASP A 23 -0.08 7.85 -4.83
C ASP A 23 -0.98 8.39 -5.95
N GLY A 24 -1.85 9.38 -5.65
CA GLY A 24 -2.80 9.97 -6.59
C GLY A 24 -3.92 9.03 -7.05
N ARG A 25 -4.27 8.01 -6.24
CA ARG A 25 -5.19 6.91 -6.61
C ARG A 25 -4.80 6.22 -7.93
N VAL A 26 -3.50 6.10 -8.18
CA VAL A 26 -2.95 5.44 -9.37
C VAL A 26 -2.14 4.23 -8.94
N CYS A 27 -2.26 3.13 -9.68
CA CYS A 27 -1.39 1.97 -9.52
C CYS A 27 0.08 2.37 -9.70
N GLN A 28 0.93 2.11 -8.71
CA GLN A 28 2.34 2.50 -8.75
C GLN A 28 3.20 1.56 -9.62
N LEU A 29 2.67 0.42 -10.05
CA LEU A 29 3.33 -0.50 -10.98
C LEU A 29 2.99 -0.22 -12.45
N CYS A 30 1.69 -0.12 -12.79
CA CYS A 30 1.25 -0.04 -14.18
C CYS A 30 0.52 1.25 -14.56
N ARG A 31 0.42 2.22 -13.63
CA ARG A 31 -0.27 3.50 -13.83
C ARG A 31 -1.79 3.44 -14.10
N SER A 32 -2.41 2.26 -13.99
CA SER A 32 -3.87 2.14 -14.08
C SER A 32 -4.58 2.83 -12.92
N LYS A 33 -5.70 3.49 -13.22
CA LYS A 33 -6.63 4.09 -12.23
C LYS A 33 -7.85 3.19 -11.95
N LYS A 34 -7.99 2.07 -12.67
CA LYS A 34 -9.15 1.18 -12.57
C LYS A 34 -8.96 0.19 -11.42
N ARG A 35 -9.99 0.06 -10.56
CA ARG A 35 -10.07 -0.92 -9.46
C ARG A 35 -8.78 -0.96 -8.62
N VAL A 36 -8.43 0.18 -8.01
CA VAL A 36 -7.22 0.33 -7.19
C VAL A 36 -7.46 0.05 -5.71
N GLU A 37 -6.49 -0.57 -5.08
CA GLU A 37 -6.50 -1.09 -3.72
C GLU A 37 -5.20 -0.68 -3.02
N ALA A 38 -5.27 -0.47 -1.70
CA ALA A 38 -4.09 -0.21 -0.89
C ALA A 38 -3.49 -1.56 -0.46
N HIS A 39 -2.29 -1.84 -0.96
CA HIS A 39 -1.51 -3.03 -0.65
C HIS A 39 -0.53 -2.73 0.49
N HIS A 40 -0.38 -3.68 1.42
CA HIS A 40 0.65 -3.61 2.46
C HIS A 40 1.96 -4.18 1.92
N ILE A 41 3.05 -3.43 1.99
CA ILE A 41 4.37 -3.88 1.53
C ILE A 41 4.89 -4.99 2.47
N LYS A 42 4.87 -4.74 3.78
CA LYS A 42 5.08 -5.72 4.83
C LYS A 42 3.74 -6.23 5.33
N THR A 43 3.57 -7.54 5.34
CA THR A 43 2.26 -8.19 5.54
C THR A 43 1.66 -7.89 6.92
N TRP A 44 0.33 -7.77 6.94
CA TRP A 44 -0.46 -7.41 8.13
C TRP A 44 -0.26 -8.34 9.34
N SER A 45 -0.11 -9.63 9.07
CA SER A 45 0.05 -10.66 10.11
C SER A 45 1.45 -10.70 10.71
N ARG A 46 2.49 -10.42 9.90
CA ARG A 46 3.90 -10.48 10.36
C ARG A 46 4.36 -9.18 11.01
N PHE A 47 3.77 -8.04 10.66
CA PHE A 47 4.21 -6.72 11.11
C PHE A 47 3.06 -5.88 11.67
N PRO A 48 2.49 -6.24 12.83
CA PRO A 48 1.35 -5.52 13.43
C PRO A 48 1.65 -4.04 13.69
N GLN A 49 2.89 -3.70 14.05
CA GLN A 49 3.36 -2.33 14.30
C GLN A 49 3.37 -1.45 13.04
N LEU A 50 3.33 -2.03 11.84
CA LEU A 50 3.38 -1.30 10.56
C LEU A 50 2.03 -1.25 9.84
N ARG A 51 0.95 -1.77 10.44
CA ARG A 51 -0.37 -1.89 9.80
C ARG A 51 -0.93 -0.55 9.31
N PHE A 52 -0.66 0.51 10.06
CA PHE A 52 -1.15 1.87 9.80
C PHE A 52 -0.03 2.84 9.39
N ASP A 53 1.20 2.35 9.17
CA ASP A 53 2.26 3.16 8.59
C ASP A 53 1.94 3.40 7.11
N ILE A 54 1.86 4.67 6.73
CA ILE A 54 1.58 5.10 5.36
C ILE A 54 2.68 4.61 4.41
N ASN A 55 3.94 4.56 4.88
CA ASN A 55 5.08 4.09 4.10
C ASN A 55 5.04 2.58 3.87
N ASN A 56 4.31 1.85 4.71
CA ASN A 56 4.03 0.43 4.52
C ASN A 56 2.83 0.16 3.58
N GLY A 57 2.24 1.20 3.00
CA GLY A 57 1.17 1.08 2.02
C GLY A 57 1.60 1.50 0.62
N VAL A 58 1.07 0.85 -0.41
CA VAL A 58 1.23 1.26 -1.83
C VAL A 58 -0.07 1.02 -2.60
N THR A 59 -0.42 1.93 -3.50
CA THR A 59 -1.61 1.80 -4.35
C THR A 59 -1.32 0.89 -5.53
N LEU A 60 -2.07 -0.20 -5.68
CA LEU A 60 -1.99 -1.14 -6.80
C LEU A 60 -3.37 -1.33 -7.43
N CYS A 61 -3.45 -1.60 -8.73
CA CYS A 61 -4.68 -2.10 -9.34
C CYS A 61 -4.86 -3.58 -8.99
N ARG A 62 -6.09 -4.09 -9.04
CA ARG A 62 -6.41 -5.50 -8.72
C ARG A 62 -5.52 -6.53 -9.44
N ILE A 63 -5.14 -6.27 -10.70
CA ILE A 63 -4.25 -7.16 -11.48
C ILE A 63 -2.85 -7.21 -10.87
N CYS A 64 -2.25 -6.05 -10.64
CA CYS A 64 -0.94 -5.94 -10.01
C CYS A 64 -0.96 -6.43 -8.56
N HIS A 65 -2.03 -6.16 -7.82
CA HIS A 65 -2.21 -6.62 -6.45
C HIS A 65 -2.17 -8.15 -6.39
N LYS A 66 -2.92 -8.83 -7.26
CA LYS A 66 -2.92 -10.31 -7.35
C LYS A 66 -1.54 -10.86 -7.74
N LYS A 67 -0.81 -10.19 -8.63
CA LYS A 67 0.56 -10.60 -9.04
C LYS A 67 1.55 -10.58 -7.87
N VAL A 68 1.36 -9.65 -6.95
CA VAL A 68 2.32 -9.41 -5.86
C VAL A 68 1.93 -10.15 -4.58
N THR A 69 0.65 -10.48 -4.43
CA THR A 69 0.17 -11.32 -3.31
C THR A 69 0.96 -12.62 -3.27
N ASN A 70 1.42 -13.02 -2.08
CA ASN A 70 2.31 -14.17 -1.81
C ASN A 70 3.75 -14.03 -2.34
N ASN A 71 4.13 -12.87 -2.89
CA ASN A 71 5.50 -12.57 -3.32
C ASN A 71 5.99 -11.24 -2.74
N GLU A 72 5.36 -10.73 -1.68
CA GLU A 72 5.58 -9.39 -1.13
C GLU A 72 7.07 -9.12 -0.83
N GLU A 73 7.79 -10.12 -0.32
CA GLU A 73 9.23 -10.02 0.01
C GLU A 73 10.09 -9.71 -1.24
N HIS A 74 9.75 -10.28 -2.40
CA HIS A 74 10.46 -10.01 -3.65
C HIS A 74 10.21 -8.59 -4.17
N TRP A 75 9.01 -8.06 -3.93
CA TRP A 75 8.60 -6.72 -4.37
C TRP A 75 8.90 -5.62 -3.35
N GLU A 76 9.25 -5.98 -2.11
CA GLU A 76 9.46 -5.05 -0.98
C GLU A 76 10.42 -3.92 -1.36
N SER A 77 11.61 -4.27 -1.86
CA SER A 77 12.63 -3.29 -2.23
C SER A 77 12.17 -2.31 -3.31
N LEU A 78 11.40 -2.78 -4.30
CA LEU A 78 10.85 -1.92 -5.34
C LEU A 78 9.80 -0.98 -4.76
N PHE A 79 8.90 -1.49 -3.92
CA PHE A 79 7.84 -0.67 -3.34
C PHE A 79 8.37 0.37 -2.37
N ILE A 80 9.36 0.04 -1.53
CA ILE A 80 10.01 1.00 -0.65
C ILE A 80 10.60 2.16 -1.47
N LYS A 81 11.31 1.84 -2.56
CA LYS A 81 11.87 2.86 -3.47
C LYS A 81 10.78 3.72 -4.12
N LEU A 82 9.68 3.12 -4.58
CA LEU A 82 8.55 3.84 -5.19
C LEU A 82 7.87 4.79 -4.18
N VAL A 83 7.63 4.31 -2.95
CA VAL A 83 7.03 5.08 -1.88
C VAL A 83 7.93 6.26 -1.48
N ALA A 84 9.23 6.01 -1.28
CA ALA A 84 10.20 7.05 -0.95
C ALA A 84 10.22 8.15 -2.02
N ARG A 85 10.22 7.76 -3.30
CA ARG A 85 10.14 8.70 -4.42
C ARG A 85 8.86 9.53 -4.38
N ASN A 86 7.71 8.92 -4.08
CA ASN A 86 6.43 9.63 -4.03
C ASN A 86 6.34 10.61 -2.85
N ASN A 87 6.97 10.29 -1.72
CA ASN A 87 7.08 11.22 -0.59
C ASN A 87 7.92 12.45 -0.94
N GLY A 88 9.00 12.27 -1.72
CA GLY A 88 9.85 13.37 -2.19
C GLY A 88 9.21 14.28 -3.24
N LYS A 89 8.11 13.85 -3.88
CA LYS A 89 7.35 14.67 -4.83
C LYS A 89 6.48 15.75 -4.17
N LYS A 90 6.55 15.93 -2.85
CA LYS A 90 6.02 17.12 -2.16
C LYS A 90 6.84 18.36 -2.53
N LYS A 91 6.74 18.85 -3.77
CA LYS A 91 7.23 20.18 -4.20
C LYS A 91 6.44 20.72 -5.41
N LYS A 92 5.31 21.35 -5.13
CA LYS A 92 4.99 22.76 -5.44
C LYS A 92 3.60 23.08 -4.87
#